data_AF-A0A5C9BF04-F1
#
_entry.id   AF-A0A5C9BF04-F1
#
_cell.length_a   1.000
_cell.length_b   1.000
_cell.length_c   1.000
_cell.angle_alpha   90.00
_cell.angle_beta   90.00
_cell.angle_gamma   90.00
#
_symmetry.space_group_name_H-M   'P 1'
#
loop_
_entity.id
_entity.type
_entity.pdbx_description
1 polymer ?
#
loop_
_entity_poly.entity_id
_entity_poly.type
_entity_poly.pdbx_seq_one_letter_code
_entity_poly.pdbx_strand_id
1 'polypeptide(L)'
;MQIEARGLISDAALRGDSERISYFTALCPLRSGTILAGFQVGSAKHGPDNTIGLCRSTDGGESWNAIPFRFETRLGNTPGSLAGGEMIEVAPGRVLLFATWFDRSDRERPLFDPVTEGILRSRELMAVSADDGLTWSSWRELPTPGLTGCAMCG
;
A
#
# COMPACT_ATOMS: atom_id res chain seq x y z
N MET A 1 11.94 -18.07 -22.74
CA MET A 1 10.94 -17.22 -22.06
C MET A 1 10.38 -16.27 -23.10
N GLN A 2 9.07 -16.32 -23.35
CA GLN A 2 8.38 -15.43 -24.28
C GLN A 2 7.41 -14.56 -23.48
N ILE A 3 7.38 -13.26 -23.74
CA ILE A 3 6.40 -12.36 -23.13
C ILE A 3 5.13 -12.47 -23.97
N GLU A 4 4.03 -12.91 -23.36
CA GLU A 4 2.73 -13.08 -24.03
C GLU A 4 1.87 -11.81 -23.97
N ALA A 5 2.00 -11.02 -22.89
CA ALA A 5 1.27 -9.78 -22.70
C ALA A 5 2.08 -8.79 -21.85
N ARG A 6 1.72 -7.50 -21.93
CA ARG A 6 2.27 -6.41 -21.11
C ARG A 6 1.18 -5.40 -20.78
N GLY A 7 1.23 -4.83 -19.59
CA GLY A 7 0.35 -3.76 -19.14
C GLY A 7 1.10 -2.76 -18.25
N LEU A 8 0.55 -1.56 -18.10
CA LEU A 8 1.08 -0.51 -17.23
C LEU A 8 0.04 -0.18 -16.14
N ILE A 9 0.39 -0.42 -14.87
CA ILE A 9 -0.53 -0.25 -13.73
C ILE A 9 -0.75 1.24 -13.40
N SER A 10 0.34 2.00 -13.39
CA SER A 10 0.32 3.43 -13.09
C SER A 10 1.47 4.11 -13.83
N ASP A 11 1.17 5.20 -14.52
CA ASP A 11 2.17 6.07 -15.12
C ASP A 11 2.44 7.25 -14.18
N ALA A 12 3.51 7.15 -13.39
CA ALA A 12 3.90 8.19 -12.44
C ALA A 12 4.39 9.48 -13.12
N ALA A 13 4.81 9.42 -14.40
CA ALA A 13 5.25 10.60 -15.15
C ALA A 13 4.09 11.56 -15.48
N LEU A 14 2.85 11.06 -15.44
CA LEU A 14 1.63 11.83 -15.67
C LEU A 14 0.97 12.31 -14.37
N ARG A 15 1.59 12.05 -13.20
CA ARG A 15 1.05 12.39 -11.89
C ARG A 15 1.62 13.72 -11.37
N GLY A 16 0.87 14.35 -10.47
CA GLY A 16 1.36 15.52 -9.73
C GLY A 16 2.45 15.16 -8.72
N ASP A 17 3.05 16.18 -8.10
CA ASP A 17 4.21 16.00 -7.23
C ASP A 17 4.00 15.02 -6.07
N SER A 18 2.79 14.95 -5.50
CA SER A 18 2.47 14.04 -4.39
C SER A 18 2.31 12.57 -4.79
N GLU A 19 2.33 12.24 -6.09
CA GLU A 19 2.15 10.87 -6.60
C GLU A 19 3.20 10.51 -7.68
N ARG A 20 4.29 11.27 -7.76
CA ARG A 20 5.31 11.14 -8.82
C ARG A 20 6.24 9.94 -8.67
N ILE A 21 6.19 9.23 -7.53
CA ILE A 21 6.92 7.98 -7.30
C ILE A 21 5.90 6.87 -7.01
N SER A 22 6.04 5.72 -7.68
CA SER A 22 5.29 4.49 -7.41
C SER A 22 6.25 3.31 -7.28
N TYR A 23 6.12 2.49 -6.23
CA TYR A 23 7.07 1.41 -5.94
C TYR A 23 6.48 0.33 -5.03
N PHE A 24 7.16 -0.83 -4.94
CA PHE A 24 6.74 -2.02 -4.17
C PHE A 24 5.29 -2.43 -4.46
N THR A 25 5.09 -2.94 -5.68
CA THR A 25 3.79 -3.38 -6.18
C THR A 25 3.47 -4.80 -5.75
N ALA A 26 2.29 -5.00 -5.18
CA ALA A 26 1.66 -6.28 -4.93
C ALA A 26 0.48 -6.51 -5.89
N LEU A 27 0.30 -7.75 -6.35
CA LEU A 27 -0.80 -8.16 -7.20
C LEU A 27 -1.64 -9.23 -6.51
N CYS A 28 -2.97 -9.11 -6.61
CA CYS A 28 -3.91 -10.08 -6.04
C CYS A 28 -4.97 -10.45 -7.10
N PRO A 29 -4.81 -11.58 -7.81
CA PRO A 29 -5.84 -12.15 -8.66
C PRO A 29 -7.02 -12.62 -7.80
N LEU A 30 -8.22 -12.17 -8.13
CA LEU A 30 -9.46 -12.55 -7.45
C LEU A 30 -10.16 -13.66 -8.23
N ARG A 31 -11.00 -14.43 -7.54
CA ARG A 31 -11.86 -15.46 -8.15
C ARG A 31 -12.85 -14.91 -9.18
N SER A 32 -13.17 -13.62 -9.13
CA SER A 32 -14.01 -12.95 -10.14
C SER A 32 -13.31 -12.74 -11.49
N GLY A 33 -11.99 -12.98 -11.56
CA GLY A 33 -11.16 -12.64 -12.72
C GLY A 33 -10.60 -11.21 -12.68
N THR A 34 -11.02 -10.39 -11.71
CA THR A 34 -10.38 -9.09 -11.45
C THR A 34 -8.98 -9.30 -10.88
N ILE A 35 -8.01 -8.49 -11.29
CA ILE A 35 -6.69 -8.41 -10.66
C ILE A 35 -6.60 -7.08 -9.91
N LEU A 36 -6.34 -7.11 -8.61
CA LEU A 36 -6.02 -5.92 -7.83
C LEU A 36 -4.52 -5.68 -7.82
N ALA A 37 -4.13 -4.41 -7.84
CA ALA A 37 -2.76 -3.96 -7.62
C ALA A 37 -2.72 -2.94 -6.49
N GLY A 38 -1.85 -3.17 -5.51
CA GLY A 38 -1.52 -2.24 -4.45
C GLY A 38 -0.06 -1.83 -4.56
N PHE A 39 0.26 -0.57 -4.37
CA PHE A 39 1.64 -0.07 -4.44
C PHE A 39 1.79 1.17 -3.58
N GLN A 40 3.02 1.43 -3.13
CA GLN A 40 3.32 2.69 -2.46
C GLN A 40 3.38 3.82 -3.47
N VAL A 41 2.80 4.96 -3.11
CA VAL A 41 2.78 6.18 -3.91
C VAL A 41 3.09 7.40 -3.04
N GLY A 42 3.83 8.35 -3.59
CA GLY A 42 4.20 9.58 -2.88
C GLY A 42 5.13 10.50 -3.67
N SER A 43 5.58 11.59 -3.04
CA SER A 43 6.53 12.53 -3.66
C SER A 43 7.98 12.03 -3.71
N ALA A 44 8.34 11.09 -2.85
CA ALA A 44 9.66 10.46 -2.80
C ALA A 44 9.55 9.01 -2.34
N LYS A 45 10.54 8.18 -2.69
CA LYS A 45 10.63 6.83 -2.11
C LYS A 45 10.83 6.96 -0.60
N HIS A 46 9.99 6.28 0.19
CA HIS A 46 9.96 6.37 1.65
C HIS A 46 9.68 7.78 2.23
N GLY A 47 9.04 8.66 1.45
CA GLY A 47 8.63 9.98 1.88
C GLY A 47 7.61 9.96 3.04
N PRO A 48 7.54 11.04 3.83
CA PRO A 48 6.60 11.18 4.95
C PRO A 48 5.15 11.45 4.50
N ASP A 49 4.92 11.60 3.20
CA ASP A 49 3.62 11.73 2.54
C ASP A 49 3.16 10.43 1.85
N ASN A 50 3.96 9.35 1.93
CA ASN A 50 3.66 8.13 1.22
C ASN A 50 2.38 7.45 1.74
N THR A 51 1.60 6.97 0.79
CA THR A 51 0.36 6.22 1.00
C THR A 51 0.29 5.03 0.04
N ILE A 52 -0.85 4.35 -0.01
CA ILE A 52 -1.10 3.20 -0.87
C ILE A 52 -1.99 3.63 -2.04
N GLY A 53 -1.48 3.46 -3.26
CA GLY A 53 -2.24 3.51 -4.49
C GLY A 53 -2.88 2.15 -4.77
N LEU A 54 -4.11 2.18 -5.32
CA LEU A 54 -4.85 0.99 -5.71
C LEU A 54 -5.26 1.10 -7.18
N CYS A 55 -5.05 0.03 -7.94
CA CYS A 55 -5.57 -0.14 -9.28
C CYS A 55 -6.24 -1.50 -9.42
N ARG A 56 -7.10 -1.64 -10.42
CA ARG A 56 -7.68 -2.94 -10.82
C ARG A 56 -7.65 -3.13 -12.33
N SER A 57 -7.56 -4.38 -12.75
CA SER A 57 -7.81 -4.82 -14.12
C SER A 57 -8.93 -5.86 -14.14
N THR A 58 -9.77 -5.83 -15.18
CA THR A 58 -10.85 -6.80 -15.43
C THR A 58 -10.69 -7.53 -16.76
N ASP A 59 -9.56 -7.30 -17.44
CA ASP A 59 -9.24 -7.77 -18.79
C ASP A 59 -7.89 -8.51 -18.81
N GLY A 60 -7.56 -9.19 -17.72
CA GLY A 60 -6.34 -10.00 -17.62
C GLY A 60 -5.05 -9.19 -17.54
N GLY A 61 -5.13 -7.91 -17.19
CA GLY A 61 -3.98 -7.01 -17.02
C GLY A 61 -3.66 -6.14 -18.24
N GLU A 62 -4.50 -6.16 -19.28
CA GLU A 62 -4.35 -5.31 -20.47
C GLU A 62 -4.54 -3.83 -20.13
N SER A 63 -5.59 -3.50 -19.37
CA SER A 63 -5.86 -2.15 -18.89
C SER A 63 -6.04 -2.09 -17.37
N TRP A 64 -5.66 -0.95 -16.79
CA TRP A 64 -5.68 -0.72 -15.34
C TRP A 64 -6.43 0.58 -15.02
N ASN A 65 -7.36 0.49 -14.08
CA ASN A 65 -8.14 1.62 -13.60
C ASN A 65 -7.80 1.88 -12.14
N ALA A 66 -7.55 3.14 -11.79
CA ALA A 66 -7.34 3.54 -10.41
C ALA A 66 -8.63 3.33 -9.60
N ILE A 67 -8.49 2.76 -8.40
CA ILE A 67 -9.58 2.71 -7.43
C ILE A 67 -9.48 4.01 -6.62
N PRO A 68 -10.51 4.89 -6.62
CA PRO A 68 -10.47 6.20 -5.98
C PRO A 68 -10.68 6.09 -4.46
N PHE A 69 -9.99 5.15 -3.81
CA PHE A 69 -9.97 5.00 -2.36
C PHE A 69 -8.67 5.59 -1.80
N ARG A 70 -8.79 6.26 -0.65
CA ARG A 70 -7.65 6.84 0.06
C ARG A 70 -7.67 6.34 1.49
N PHE A 71 -6.59 5.68 1.89
CA PHE A 71 -6.40 5.25 3.25
C PHE A 71 -6.00 6.43 4.14
N GLU A 72 -6.55 6.47 5.34
CA GLU A 72 -6.11 7.40 6.38
C GLU A 72 -4.65 7.09 6.75
N THR A 73 -3.82 8.13 6.82
CA THR A 73 -2.40 8.00 7.18
C THR A 73 -2.14 8.44 8.62
N ARG A 74 -3.13 9.00 9.32
CA ARG A 74 -3.08 9.29 10.75
C ARG A 74 -3.60 8.11 11.57
N LEU A 75 -2.88 7.78 12.65
CA LEU A 75 -3.40 6.90 13.70
C LEU A 75 -3.71 7.76 14.93
N GLY A 76 -5.00 8.01 15.16
CA GLY A 76 -5.45 9.00 16.13
C GLY A 76 -4.93 10.40 15.76
N ASN A 77 -4.18 11.02 16.67
CA ASN A 77 -3.60 12.35 16.46
C ASN A 77 -2.20 12.31 15.83
N THR A 78 -1.61 11.12 15.65
CA THR A 78 -0.23 10.97 15.18
C THR A 78 -0.18 10.90 13.66
N PRO A 79 0.55 11.79 12.97
CA PRO A 79 0.74 11.70 11.53
C PRO A 79 1.64 10.51 11.18
N GLY A 80 1.40 9.91 10.02
CA GLY A 80 2.27 8.85 9.52
C GLY A 80 2.26 8.71 8.01
N SER A 81 3.02 7.71 7.56
CA SER A 81 3.09 7.26 6.17
C SER A 81 2.82 5.77 6.11
N LEU A 82 2.28 5.29 5.00
CA LEU A 82 2.00 3.87 4.79
C LEU A 82 3.05 3.23 3.88
N ALA A 83 3.36 1.98 4.17
CA ALA A 83 4.14 1.09 3.32
C ALA A 83 3.41 -0.22 3.09
N GLY A 84 3.75 -0.89 1.98
CA GLY A 84 3.09 -2.10 1.52
C GLY A 84 1.83 -1.79 0.70
N GLY A 85 0.86 -2.71 0.78
CA GLY A 85 -0.27 -2.83 -0.14
C GLY A 85 -0.56 -4.29 -0.48
N GLU A 86 -0.09 -5.21 0.37
CA GLU A 86 -0.20 -6.65 0.18
C GLU A 86 -1.64 -7.07 0.40
N MET A 87 -2.17 -7.88 -0.51
CA MET A 87 -3.59 -8.25 -0.51
C MET A 87 -3.78 -9.75 -0.64
N ILE A 88 -4.84 -10.26 0.00
CA ILE A 88 -5.26 -11.65 -0.14
C ILE A 88 -6.79 -11.77 -0.15
N GLU A 89 -7.31 -12.52 -1.11
CA GLU A 89 -8.72 -12.90 -1.15
C GLU A 89 -8.96 -14.09 -0.23
N VAL A 90 -9.73 -13.89 0.84
CA VAL A 90 -10.01 -14.92 1.86
C VAL A 90 -11.33 -15.65 1.63
N ALA A 91 -12.22 -15.05 0.85
CA ALA A 91 -13.45 -15.62 0.31
C ALA A 91 -13.80 -14.84 -0.98
N PRO A 92 -14.61 -15.39 -1.90
CA PRO A 92 -14.97 -14.68 -3.14
C PRO A 92 -15.39 -13.24 -2.88
N GLY A 93 -14.63 -12.29 -3.44
CA GLY A 93 -14.82 -10.83 -3.31
C GLY A 93 -14.54 -10.22 -1.95
N ARG A 94 -14.12 -11.02 -0.97
CA ARG A 94 -13.68 -10.57 0.34
C ARG A 94 -12.15 -10.56 0.41
N VAL A 95 -11.58 -9.36 0.42
CA VAL A 95 -10.14 -9.13 0.35
C VAL A 95 -9.64 -8.49 1.64
N LEU A 96 -8.50 -8.96 2.13
CA LEU A 96 -7.75 -8.30 3.20
C LEU A 96 -6.56 -7.57 2.59
N LEU A 97 -6.29 -6.36 3.05
CA LEU A 97 -5.08 -5.60 2.73
C LEU A 97 -4.28 -5.37 4.00
N PHE A 98 -2.97 -5.58 3.90
CA PHE A 98 -2.01 -5.35 4.98
C PHE A 98 -1.04 -4.23 4.61
N ALA A 99 -0.78 -3.37 5.58
CA ALA A 99 0.11 -2.22 5.44
C ALA A 99 0.89 -1.99 6.72
N THR A 100 2.10 -1.49 6.59
CA THR A 100 2.87 -0.98 7.73
C THR A 100 2.71 0.53 7.79
N TRP A 101 2.29 1.05 8.94
CA TRP A 101 2.26 2.47 9.23
C TRP A 101 3.53 2.88 9.97
N PHE A 102 4.11 4.01 9.60
CA PHE A 102 5.27 4.60 10.27
C PHE A 102 4.94 5.96 10.86
N ASP A 103 5.40 6.19 12.09
CA ASP A 103 5.25 7.47 12.79
C ASP A 103 6.06 8.57 12.09
N ARG A 104 5.38 9.62 11.64
CA ARG A 104 5.96 10.80 10.97
C ARG A 104 5.73 12.07 11.77
N SER A 105 5.72 11.98 13.11
CA SER A 105 5.64 13.14 13.99
C SER A 105 6.78 14.13 13.74
N ASP A 106 7.97 13.61 13.46
CA ASP A 106 9.06 14.35 12.85
C ASP A 106 9.15 14.00 11.36
N ARG A 107 8.78 14.94 10.50
CA ARG A 107 8.70 14.72 9.04
C ARG A 107 10.05 14.79 8.34
N GLU A 108 11.02 15.47 8.95
CA GLU A 108 12.38 15.60 8.40
C GLU A 108 13.23 14.35 8.69
N ARG A 109 12.81 13.54 9.67
CA ARG A 109 13.50 12.30 9.99
C ARG A 109 13.32 11.25 8.87
N PRO A 110 14.42 10.70 8.32
CA PRO A 110 14.32 9.65 7.31
C PRO A 110 13.68 8.39 7.90
N LEU A 111 13.10 7.56 7.03
CA LEU A 111 12.51 6.29 7.46
C LEU A 111 13.54 5.38 8.13
N PHE A 112 14.75 5.36 7.56
CA PHE A 112 15.90 4.63 8.07
C PHE A 112 16.90 5.63 8.64
N ASP A 113 17.27 5.44 9.89
CA ASP A 113 18.27 6.23 10.57
C ASP A 113 19.66 5.81 10.08
N PRO A 114 20.44 6.71 9.45
CA PRO A 114 21.70 6.32 8.81
C PRO A 114 22.83 6.00 9.81
N VAL A 115 22.63 6.31 11.10
CA VAL A 115 23.63 6.08 12.16
C VAL A 115 23.29 4.83 12.96
N THR A 116 22.03 4.70 13.37
CA THR A 116 21.59 3.56 14.20
C THR A 116 21.12 2.37 13.38
N GLU A 117 20.92 2.55 12.07
CA GLU A 117 20.28 1.58 11.16
C GLU A 117 18.86 1.19 11.61
N GLY A 118 18.31 1.90 12.58
CA GLY A 118 16.96 1.74 13.07
C GLY A 118 15.95 2.32 12.08
N ILE A 119 14.76 1.73 12.05
CA ILE A 119 13.63 2.24 11.30
C ILE A 119 12.68 2.97 12.26
N LEU A 120 11.90 3.92 11.74
CA LEU A 120 10.87 4.61 12.52
C LEU A 120 9.89 3.63 13.16
N ARG A 121 9.32 4.06 14.29
CA ARG A 121 8.30 3.28 15.01
C ARG A 121 7.17 2.92 14.07
N SER A 122 6.86 1.63 13.99
CA SER A 122 5.83 1.12 13.07
C SER A 122 4.63 0.46 13.77
N ARG A 123 3.56 0.27 13.01
CA ARG A 123 2.38 -0.54 13.35
C ARG A 123 1.92 -1.31 12.14
N GLU A 124 1.47 -2.54 12.34
CA GLU A 124 0.83 -3.32 11.30
C GLU A 124 -0.66 -3.03 11.27
N LEU A 125 -1.16 -2.71 10.08
CA LEU A 125 -2.53 -2.34 9.83
C LEU A 125 -3.18 -3.33 8.87
N MET A 126 -4.49 -3.51 9.04
CA MET A 126 -5.31 -4.33 8.17
C MET A 126 -6.59 -3.58 7.79
N ALA A 127 -6.96 -3.62 6.51
CA ALA A 127 -8.26 -3.20 6.01
C ALA A 127 -8.95 -4.36 5.30
N VAL A 128 -10.28 -4.29 5.20
CA VAL A 128 -11.12 -5.32 4.57
C VAL A 128 -11.97 -4.68 3.47
N SER A 129 -11.99 -5.33 2.31
CA SER A 129 -13.01 -5.12 1.28
C SER A 129 -13.96 -6.33 1.24
N ALA A 130 -15.22 -6.07 0.94
CA ALA A 130 -16.27 -7.07 0.74
C ALA A 130 -16.91 -6.97 -0.66
N ASP A 131 -16.30 -6.22 -1.57
CA ASP A 131 -16.84 -5.83 -2.87
C ASP A 131 -15.74 -5.82 -3.96
N ASP A 132 -14.92 -6.87 -4.01
CA ASP A 132 -13.85 -7.03 -5.01
C ASP A 132 -12.80 -5.91 -4.96
N GLY A 133 -12.51 -5.36 -3.78
CA GLY A 133 -11.51 -4.31 -3.59
C GLY A 133 -11.96 -2.90 -3.97
N LEU A 134 -13.25 -2.70 -4.26
CA LEU A 134 -13.78 -1.38 -4.65
C LEU A 134 -13.85 -0.41 -3.47
N THR A 135 -14.27 -0.89 -2.31
CA THR A 135 -14.29 -0.12 -1.06
C THR A 135 -13.58 -0.87 0.06
N TRP A 136 -13.08 -0.11 1.03
CA TRP A 136 -12.30 -0.65 2.14
C TRP A 136 -12.77 -0.10 3.48
N SER A 137 -12.68 -0.94 4.51
CA SER A 137 -12.89 -0.51 5.89
C SER A 137 -11.83 0.50 6.34
N SER A 138 -12.10 1.21 7.43
CA SER A 138 -11.03 1.86 8.21
C SER A 138 -9.99 0.84 8.68
N TRP A 139 -8.81 1.34 9.04
CA TRP A 139 -7.74 0.51 9.56
C TRP A 139 -8.10 -0.17 10.87
N ARG A 140 -7.72 -1.43 10.98
CA ARG A 140 -7.58 -2.15 12.24
C ARG A 140 -6.10 -2.38 12.51
N GLU A 141 -5.60 -1.88 13.63
CA GLU A 141 -4.25 -2.21 14.10
C GLU A 141 -4.19 -3.70 14.48
N LEU A 142 -3.19 -4.40 13.95
CA LEU A 142 -2.89 -5.77 14.30
C LEU A 142 -1.94 -5.77 15.50
N PRO A 143 -2.30 -6.42 16.61
CA PRO A 143 -1.42 -6.48 17.76
C PRO A 143 -0.19 -7.34 17.42
N THR A 144 1.00 -6.79 17.68
CA THR A 144 2.29 -7.47 17.50
C THR A 144 3.00 -7.71 18.86
N PRO A 145 2.31 -8.29 19.87
CA PRO A 145 2.87 -8.43 21.20
C PRO A 145 4.10 -9.34 21.18
N GLY A 146 5.14 -8.95 21.90
CA GLY A 146 6.41 -9.68 21.96
C GLY A 146 7.37 -9.39 20.81
N LEU A 147 6.93 -8.71 19.74
CA LEU A 147 7.83 -8.17 18.73
C LEU A 147 8.35 -6.81 19.21
N THR A 148 9.62 -6.77 19.61
CA THR A 148 10.28 -5.54 20.11
C THR A 148 10.97 -4.74 19.00
N GLY A 149 11.14 -5.34 17.83
CA GLY A 149 11.67 -4.68 16.63
C GLY A 149 10.57 -4.01 15.82
N CYS A 150 10.99 -3.18 14.87
CA CYS A 150 10.09 -2.66 13.85
C CYS A 150 10.13 -3.59 12.64
N ALA A 151 8.96 -3.88 12.07
CA ALA A 151 8.83 -4.61 10.81
C ALA A 151 8.40 -3.65 9.69
N MET A 152 8.67 -4.06 8.45
CA MET A 152 8.12 -3.47 7.24
C MET A 152 7.53 -4.59 6.40
N CYS A 153 6.29 -4.45 5.98
CA CYS A 153 5.72 -5.20 4.88
C CYS A 153 6.10 -4.48 3.57
N GLY A 154 6.98 -5.09 2.76
CA GLY A 154 7.37 -4.59 1.43
C GLY A 154 8.80 -4.89 1.04
#